data_AF-A0A7V1NBC9-F1
#
_entry.id   AF-A0A7V1NBC9-F1
#
_cell.length_a   1.000
_cell.length_b   1.000
_cell.length_c   1.000
_cell.angle_alpha   90.00
_cell.angle_beta   90.00
_cell.angle_gamma   90.00
#
_symmetry.space_group_name_H-M   'P 1'
#
loop_
_entity.id
_entity.type
_entity.pdbx_description
1 polymer ?
#
loop_
_entity_poly.entity_id
_entity_poly.type
_entity_poly.pdbx_seq_one_letter_code
_entity_poly.pdbx_strand_id
1 'polypeptide(L)'
;MNRIGITTDRVFAAPRASTRWSRTALESISERLLVLSFVVLSVLPAVSSGEGTEDTPSVPARVDLRDHPKASFHEGLAAVRIGDRWGYVDREGVFVIRPRFQHVMAFSEGLARVKLDDRYGYVDRNGKLVIDYLYVPAHGFENGHARVTAPDGRTGVIDHSGRFAPGRPDD
;
A
#
# COMPACT_ATOMS: atom_id res chain seq x y z
N MET A 1 -71.53 2.74 -38.34
CA MET A 1 -70.87 2.78 -39.67
C MET A 1 -69.53 2.03 -39.51
N ASN A 2 -69.32 0.76 -39.87
CA ASN A 2 -69.19 0.13 -41.21
C ASN A 2 -68.36 0.99 -42.19
N ARG A 3 -67.26 0.57 -42.86
CA ARG A 3 -66.73 -0.74 -43.30
C ARG A 3 -65.17 -0.66 -43.43
N ILE A 4 -64.33 -1.63 -43.02
CA ILE A 4 -63.85 -2.92 -43.63
C ILE A 4 -62.93 -2.76 -44.86
N GLY A 5 -61.75 -3.42 -44.83
CA GLY A 5 -60.81 -3.61 -45.95
C GLY A 5 -59.45 -4.25 -45.59
N ILE A 6 -59.35 -5.48 -45.03
CA ILE A 6 -58.84 -6.75 -45.66
C ILE A 6 -57.58 -6.62 -46.56
N THR A 7 -56.56 -7.50 -46.61
CA THR A 7 -56.24 -8.81 -45.99
C THR A 7 -54.86 -9.32 -46.49
N THR A 8 -54.39 -10.46 -45.93
CA THR A 8 -53.31 -11.39 -46.37
C THR A 8 -52.02 -11.19 -45.58
N ASP A 9 -51.75 -11.87 -44.46
CA ASP A 9 -51.73 -13.31 -44.12
C ASP A 9 -50.81 -14.16 -45.02
N ARG A 10 -49.65 -14.52 -44.46
CA ARG A 10 -49.12 -15.88 -44.62
C ARG A 10 -48.28 -16.30 -43.41
N VAL A 11 -49.00 -16.98 -42.51
CA VAL A 11 -48.66 -18.12 -41.66
C VAL A 11 -47.23 -18.69 -41.78
N PHE A 12 -46.53 -18.81 -40.65
CA PHE A 12 -45.96 -20.09 -40.18
C PHE A 12 -45.94 -20.13 -38.65
N ALA A 13 -46.34 -21.29 -38.12
CA ALA A 13 -46.85 -21.51 -36.78
C ALA A 13 -45.77 -21.70 -35.69
N ALA A 14 -46.19 -21.47 -34.43
CA ALA A 14 -45.48 -21.69 -33.17
C ALA A 14 -45.37 -23.19 -32.78
N PRO A 15 -44.66 -23.56 -31.69
CA PRO A 15 -45.33 -23.55 -30.38
C PRO A 15 -44.47 -23.17 -29.16
N ARG A 16 -45.23 -22.89 -28.10
CA ARG A 16 -44.92 -22.53 -26.71
C ARG A 16 -43.81 -23.37 -26.05
N ALA A 17 -43.03 -22.73 -25.19
CA ALA A 17 -42.54 -23.34 -23.95
C ALA A 17 -42.34 -22.28 -22.86
N SER A 18 -43.28 -22.28 -21.92
CA SER A 18 -43.18 -21.69 -20.60
C SER A 18 -42.05 -22.36 -19.79
N THR A 19 -41.06 -21.60 -19.34
CA THR A 19 -40.16 -22.08 -18.28
C THR A 19 -39.94 -20.99 -17.24
N ARG A 20 -40.86 -20.98 -16.27
CA ARG A 20 -40.62 -20.89 -14.82
C ARG A 20 -39.15 -20.60 -14.44
N TRP A 21 -38.88 -19.38 -13.96
CA TRP A 21 -37.62 -19.06 -13.28
C TRP A 21 -37.55 -19.86 -11.97
N SER A 22 -36.85 -20.98 -12.01
CA SER A 22 -36.51 -21.73 -10.79
C SER A 22 -35.42 -20.98 -10.04
N ARG A 23 -35.68 -20.70 -8.75
CA ARG A 23 -34.74 -20.16 -7.77
C ARG A 23 -33.58 -21.14 -7.54
N THR A 24 -32.61 -21.23 -8.44
CA THR A 24 -31.32 -21.89 -8.15
C THR A 24 -30.27 -21.42 -9.16
N ALA A 25 -29.73 -20.22 -8.96
CA ALA A 25 -28.53 -19.75 -9.65
C ALA A 25 -27.59 -19.09 -8.63
N LEU A 26 -27.41 -19.78 -7.49
CA LEU A 26 -26.54 -19.36 -6.38
C LEU A 26 -25.45 -20.40 -6.06
N GLU A 27 -25.16 -21.31 -6.98
CA GLU A 27 -24.06 -22.27 -6.83
C GLU A 27 -23.43 -22.52 -8.21
N SER A 28 -22.40 -21.75 -8.59
CA SER A 28 -21.47 -22.12 -9.67
C SER A 28 -20.43 -21.01 -9.85
N ILE A 29 -19.39 -20.98 -9.01
CA ILE A 29 -17.97 -20.78 -9.39
C ILE A 29 -17.16 -21.20 -8.15
N SER A 30 -16.99 -22.50 -7.98
CA SER A 30 -15.85 -23.10 -7.29
C SER A 30 -15.61 -24.43 -7.98
N GLU A 31 -14.35 -24.72 -8.29
CA GLU A 31 -13.88 -26.01 -8.84
C GLU A 31 -14.07 -26.22 -10.35
N ARG A 32 -13.23 -25.59 -11.19
CA ARG A 32 -12.79 -26.11 -12.51
C ARG A 32 -11.80 -25.15 -13.18
N LEU A 33 -10.57 -25.06 -12.69
CA LEU A 33 -9.41 -24.64 -13.51
C LEU A 33 -8.08 -25.07 -12.84
N LEU A 34 -8.00 -26.33 -12.42
CA LEU A 34 -6.72 -27.03 -12.32
C LEU A 34 -6.55 -27.81 -13.63
N VAL A 35 -5.30 -28.08 -13.99
CA VAL A 35 -4.83 -28.87 -15.14
C VAL A 35 -4.63 -28.12 -16.46
N LEU A 36 -3.67 -27.18 -16.51
CA LEU A 36 -2.83 -26.96 -17.69
C LEU A 36 -1.58 -26.10 -17.40
N SER A 37 -0.64 -26.64 -16.60
CA SER A 37 0.79 -26.28 -16.69
C SER A 37 1.62 -27.46 -16.16
N PHE A 38 1.69 -28.53 -16.95
CA PHE A 38 2.53 -29.69 -16.73
C PHE A 38 4.02 -29.31 -16.98
N VAL A 39 4.91 -29.72 -16.07
CA VAL A 39 6.29 -30.17 -16.34
C VAL A 39 7.31 -29.14 -16.85
N VAL A 40 8.01 -28.50 -15.90
CA VAL A 40 9.47 -28.27 -16.01
C VAL A 40 10.11 -28.72 -14.70
N LEU A 41 10.15 -30.05 -14.51
CA LEU A 41 10.90 -30.72 -13.47
C LEU A 41 11.90 -31.65 -14.17
N SER A 42 13.06 -31.13 -14.60
CA SER A 42 14.22 -31.94 -15.00
C SER A 42 15.49 -31.07 -15.10
N VAL A 43 16.36 -31.26 -14.11
CA VAL A 43 17.83 -31.23 -14.21
C VAL A 43 18.48 -29.90 -14.63
N LEU A 44 18.96 -29.15 -13.64
CA LEU A 44 20.18 -28.36 -13.77
C LEU A 44 21.21 -28.82 -12.71
N PRO A 45 22.49 -28.89 -13.06
CA PRO A 45 23.51 -29.62 -12.32
C PRO A 45 23.91 -28.88 -11.04
N ALA A 46 24.33 -29.67 -10.04
CA ALA A 46 25.16 -29.18 -8.96
C ALA A 46 26.50 -28.65 -9.52
N VAL A 47 26.68 -27.33 -9.46
CA VAL A 47 27.93 -26.58 -9.64
C VAL A 47 27.65 -25.21 -9.00
N SER A 48 28.45 -24.58 -8.16
CA SER A 48 29.87 -24.68 -7.88
C SER A 48 30.08 -24.31 -6.42
N SER A 49 31.07 -24.92 -5.78
CA SER A 49 31.76 -24.31 -4.66
C SER A 49 32.06 -22.84 -4.97
N GLY A 50 31.69 -21.99 -4.03
CA GLY A 50 32.05 -20.60 -3.94
C GLY A 50 31.82 -20.22 -2.49
N GLU A 51 32.86 -20.40 -1.67
CA GLU A 51 32.93 -19.73 -0.38
C GLU A 51 32.73 -18.23 -0.60
N GLY A 52 31.76 -17.70 0.11
CA GLY A 52 31.43 -16.30 0.18
C GLY A 52 30.34 -16.21 1.22
N THR A 53 30.72 -16.12 2.48
CA THR A 53 29.82 -15.71 3.55
C THR A 53 29.17 -14.41 3.08
N GLU A 54 27.93 -14.50 2.63
CA GLU A 54 27.12 -13.32 2.39
C GLU A 54 26.95 -12.68 3.76
N ASP A 55 27.82 -11.71 4.08
CA ASP A 55 27.57 -10.61 5.02
C ASP A 55 26.38 -9.80 4.49
N THR A 56 25.25 -10.46 4.28
CA THR A 56 23.96 -9.81 4.25
C THR A 56 23.71 -9.47 5.71
N PRO A 57 23.71 -8.19 6.13
CA PRO A 57 23.31 -7.85 7.47
C PRO A 57 21.85 -8.30 7.61
N SER A 58 21.67 -9.49 8.18
CA SER A 58 20.38 -10.03 8.53
C SER A 58 19.80 -9.03 9.52
N VAL A 59 18.84 -8.21 9.07
CA VAL A 59 18.22 -7.21 9.92
C VAL A 59 17.75 -7.94 11.18
N PRO A 60 18.32 -7.62 12.36
CA PRO A 60 18.02 -8.38 13.55
C PRO A 60 16.56 -8.15 13.93
N ALA A 61 15.90 -9.15 14.53
CA ALA A 61 14.50 -9.02 14.93
C ALA A 61 14.28 -7.91 15.98
N ARG A 62 15.35 -7.57 16.72
CA ARG A 62 15.41 -6.52 17.74
C ARG A 62 16.79 -5.86 17.75
N VAL A 63 16.86 -4.65 18.28
CA VAL A 63 18.10 -3.90 18.47
C VAL A 63 18.37 -3.72 19.96
N ASP A 64 19.64 -3.67 20.37
CA ASP A 64 19.97 -3.17 21.70
C ASP A 64 19.95 -1.65 21.67
N LEU A 65 18.99 -1.04 22.39
CA LEU A 65 18.83 0.41 22.44
C LEU A 65 20.06 1.12 23.04
N ARG A 66 20.92 0.41 23.78
CA ARG A 66 22.19 0.94 24.31
C ARG A 66 23.17 1.30 23.19
N ASP A 67 23.09 0.63 22.06
CA ASP A 67 23.91 0.93 20.87
C ASP A 67 23.41 2.17 20.12
N HIS A 68 22.24 2.69 20.51
CA HIS A 68 21.58 3.82 19.88
C HIS A 68 21.22 4.90 20.92
N PRO A 69 22.21 5.52 21.59
CA PRO A 69 21.96 6.49 22.67
C PRO A 69 21.26 7.77 22.20
N LYS A 70 21.16 8.01 20.89
CA LYS A 70 20.42 9.13 20.27
C LYS A 70 18.98 8.77 19.89
N ALA A 71 18.54 7.53 20.13
CA ALA A 71 17.18 7.09 19.84
C ALA A 71 16.21 7.72 20.84
N SER A 72 15.62 8.85 20.46
CA SER A 72 14.59 9.52 21.26
C SER A 72 13.23 8.89 21.01
N PHE A 73 12.60 8.38 22.06
CA PHE A 73 11.24 7.85 22.01
C PHE A 73 10.22 8.97 21.90
N HIS A 74 9.42 8.92 20.84
CA HIS A 74 8.27 9.79 20.64
C HIS A 74 7.04 8.92 20.43
N GLU A 75 5.99 9.17 21.20
CA GLU A 75 4.76 8.37 21.18
C GLU A 75 4.96 6.85 21.37
N GLY A 76 6.04 6.47 22.06
CA GLY A 76 6.38 5.07 22.34
C GLY A 76 7.25 4.38 21.28
N LEU A 77 7.60 5.06 20.19
CA LEU A 77 8.47 4.54 19.14
C LEU A 77 9.76 5.36 19.02
N ALA A 78 10.87 4.70 18.68
CA ALA A 78 12.13 5.35 18.39
C ALA A 78 12.61 5.01 16.97
N ALA A 79 13.13 6.01 16.28
CA ALA A 79 13.78 5.83 14.99
C ALA A 79 15.17 5.23 15.18
N VAL A 80 15.45 4.11 14.53
CA VAL A 80 16.76 3.44 14.57
C VAL A 80 17.25 3.17 13.16
N ARG A 81 18.57 3.20 13.00
CA ARG A 81 19.24 3.01 11.72
C ARG A 81 20.00 1.70 11.72
N ILE A 82 19.69 0.82 10.77
CA ILE A 82 20.38 -0.44 10.51
C ILE A 82 21.03 -0.36 9.14
N GLY A 83 22.36 -0.37 9.10
CA GLY A 83 23.12 -0.05 7.89
C GLY A 83 22.75 1.35 7.38
N ASP A 84 22.24 1.41 6.15
CA ASP A 84 21.81 2.66 5.50
C ASP A 84 20.30 2.88 5.50
N ARG A 85 19.54 2.00 6.18
CA ARG A 85 18.07 2.07 6.22
C ARG A 85 17.58 2.38 7.63
N TRP A 86 16.51 3.17 7.69
CA TRP A 86 15.84 3.56 8.92
C TRP A 86 14.54 2.81 9.11
N GLY A 87 14.28 2.42 10.36
CA GLY A 87 13.05 1.80 10.84
C GLY A 87 12.65 2.35 12.20
N TYR A 88 11.60 1.77 12.79
CA TYR A 88 11.11 2.16 14.10
C TYR A 88 11.00 0.95 15.03
N VAL A 89 11.41 1.16 16.27
CA VAL A 89 11.37 0.16 17.33
C VAL A 89 10.55 0.65 18.52
N ASP A 90 9.99 -0.28 19.27
CA ASP A 90 9.37 -0.02 20.56
C ASP A 90 10.42 0.14 21.69
N ARG A 91 9.96 0.28 22.94
CA ARG A 91 10.83 0.48 24.12
C ARG A 91 11.62 -0.78 24.48
N GLU A 92 11.20 -1.91 23.96
CA GLU A 92 11.79 -3.23 24.10
C GLU A 92 12.86 -3.46 23.01
N GLY A 93 13.00 -2.53 22.05
CA GLY A 93 13.93 -2.60 20.95
C GLY A 93 13.45 -3.50 19.80
N VAL A 94 12.18 -3.92 19.80
CA VAL A 94 11.59 -4.76 18.76
C VAL A 94 11.12 -3.88 17.61
N PHE A 95 11.38 -4.30 16.37
CA PHE A 95 10.94 -3.56 15.19
C PHE A 95 9.42 -3.59 15.04
N VAL A 96 8.79 -2.43 15.24
CA VAL A 96 7.40 -2.19 14.83
C VAL A 96 7.36 -1.91 13.32
N ILE A 97 8.35 -1.16 12.82
CA ILE A 97 8.48 -0.88 11.39
C ILE A 97 9.90 -1.24 10.96
N ARG A 98 10.00 -2.28 10.12
CA ARG A 98 11.30 -2.75 9.61
C ARG A 98 12.05 -1.65 8.86
N PRO A 99 13.39 -1.62 8.96
CA PRO A 99 14.21 -0.61 8.31
C PRO A 99 14.12 -0.73 6.80
N ARG A 100 13.53 0.29 6.15
CA ARG A 100 13.34 0.36 4.70
C ARG A 100 13.44 1.76 4.14
N PHE A 101 13.38 2.78 4.98
CA PHE A 101 13.39 4.17 4.57
C PHE A 101 14.83 4.71 4.49
N GLN A 102 15.08 5.69 3.63
CA GLN A 102 16.39 6.35 3.54
C GLN A 102 16.58 7.35 4.68
N HIS A 103 15.48 7.96 5.13
CA HIS A 103 15.48 8.89 6.26
C HIS A 103 14.10 8.84 6.92
N VAL A 104 14.06 9.06 8.23
CA VAL A 104 12.82 9.12 9.00
C VAL A 104 12.89 10.22 10.05
N MET A 105 11.74 10.75 10.45
CA MET A 105 11.61 11.65 11.61
C MET A 105 10.93 10.95 12.78
N ALA A 106 10.97 11.57 13.95
CA ALA A 106 10.13 11.17 15.06
C ALA A 106 8.64 11.25 14.71
N PHE A 107 7.83 10.43 15.38
CA PHE A 107 6.37 10.56 15.32
C PHE A 107 5.93 11.88 15.97
N SER A 108 4.99 12.56 15.32
CA SER A 108 4.28 13.72 15.82
C SER A 108 2.81 13.60 15.41
N GLU A 109 1.90 13.77 16.37
CA GLU A 109 0.46 13.67 16.17
C GLU A 109 0.04 12.33 15.50
N GLY A 110 0.74 11.23 15.84
CA GLY A 110 0.45 9.90 15.30
C GLY A 110 1.00 9.61 13.89
N LEU A 111 1.67 10.57 13.25
CA LEU A 111 2.29 10.42 11.93
C LEU A 111 3.80 10.67 11.99
N ALA A 112 4.55 9.99 11.14
CA ALA A 112 5.96 10.27 10.97
C ALA A 112 6.32 10.53 9.51
N ARG A 113 7.13 11.56 9.29
CA ARG A 113 7.69 11.90 7.98
C ARG A 113 8.78 10.90 7.62
N VAL A 114 8.64 10.23 6.49
CA VAL A 114 9.61 9.27 5.96
C VAL A 114 10.07 9.68 4.56
N LYS A 115 11.31 9.35 4.22
CA LYS A 115 11.91 9.63 2.93
C LYS A 115 12.22 8.32 2.19
N LEU A 116 11.76 8.25 0.94
CA LEU A 116 12.06 7.18 0.00
C LEU A 116 12.26 7.80 -1.39
N ASP A 117 13.33 7.41 -2.09
CA ASP A 117 13.64 7.86 -3.46
C ASP A 117 13.54 9.39 -3.65
N ASP A 118 14.17 10.12 -2.73
CA ASP A 118 14.18 11.59 -2.70
C ASP A 118 12.84 12.31 -2.48
N ARG A 119 11.78 11.57 -2.16
CA ARG A 119 10.47 12.12 -1.86
C ARG A 119 10.04 11.84 -0.43
N TYR A 120 9.24 12.74 0.12
CA TYR A 120 8.70 12.62 1.47
C TYR A 120 7.25 12.13 1.43
N GLY A 121 6.96 11.17 2.29
CA GLY A 121 5.61 10.70 2.62
C GLY A 121 5.43 10.66 4.14
N TYR A 122 4.24 10.25 4.57
CA TYR A 122 3.92 10.11 5.99
C TYR A 122 3.33 8.74 6.28
N VAL A 123 3.85 8.12 7.35
CA VAL A 123 3.40 6.81 7.81
C VAL A 123 2.74 6.91 9.18
N ASP A 124 1.79 6.04 9.45
CA ASP A 124 1.24 5.84 10.78
C ASP A 124 2.21 5.03 11.67
N ARG A 125 1.84 4.87 12.94
CA ARG A 125 2.61 4.08 13.93
C ARG A 125 2.75 2.60 13.59
N ASN A 126 1.95 2.07 12.67
CA ASN A 126 2.02 0.70 12.18
C ASN A 126 2.90 0.60 10.91
N GLY A 127 3.42 1.73 10.43
CA GLY A 127 4.20 1.82 9.19
C GLY A 127 3.34 1.74 7.93
N LYS A 128 2.03 1.97 8.03
CA LYS A 128 1.15 2.14 6.88
C LYS A 128 1.34 3.55 6.33
N LEU A 129 1.55 3.64 5.02
CA LEU A 129 1.60 4.92 4.32
C LEU A 129 0.21 5.57 4.34
N VAL A 130 0.11 6.74 4.97
CA VAL A 130 -1.11 7.56 5.01
C VAL A 130 -1.05 8.60 3.89
N ILE A 131 0.13 9.15 3.64
CA ILE A 131 0.37 10.21 2.67
C ILE A 131 1.51 9.76 1.78
N ASP A 132 1.24 9.69 0.48
CA ASP A 132 2.15 9.14 -0.51
C ASP A 132 3.42 10.00 -0.69
N TYR A 133 4.46 9.42 -1.28
CA TYR A 133 5.77 10.02 -1.51
C TYR A 133 5.72 11.08 -2.61
N LEU A 134 5.03 12.19 -2.35
CA LEU A 134 4.74 13.23 -3.33
C LEU A 134 5.50 14.53 -3.09
N TYR A 135 6.05 14.76 -1.89
CA TYR A 135 6.47 16.10 -1.50
C TYR A 135 7.99 16.28 -1.45
N VAL A 136 8.46 17.46 -1.87
CA VAL A 136 9.88 17.85 -1.84
C VAL A 136 10.01 19.38 -1.67
N PRO A 137 10.33 19.94 -0.47
CA PRO A 137 10.45 19.34 0.87
C PRO A 137 9.10 19.25 1.64
N ALA A 138 9.09 18.53 2.76
CA ALA A 138 7.95 18.38 3.68
C ALA A 138 8.38 18.60 5.13
N HIS A 139 7.57 19.25 5.97
CA HIS A 139 7.84 19.52 7.40
C HIS A 139 7.14 18.51 8.34
N GLY A 140 7.45 18.51 9.64
CA GLY A 140 6.69 17.73 10.63
C GLY A 140 5.26 18.24 10.79
N PHE A 141 4.38 17.42 11.38
CA PHE A 141 3.05 17.85 11.78
C PHE A 141 3.12 18.70 13.05
N GLU A 142 2.53 19.89 13.01
CA GLU A 142 2.39 20.85 14.11
C GLU A 142 0.97 21.41 14.09
N ASN A 143 0.22 21.29 15.19
CA ASN A 143 -1.15 21.80 15.34
C ASN A 143 -2.11 21.31 14.25
N GLY A 144 -2.07 20.04 13.87
CA GLY A 144 -2.98 19.50 12.85
C GLY A 144 -2.50 19.57 11.41
N HIS A 145 -1.40 20.26 11.16
CA HIS A 145 -0.97 20.64 9.80
C HIS A 145 0.51 20.38 9.58
N ALA A 146 0.89 20.00 8.37
CA ALA A 146 2.27 19.95 7.93
C ALA A 146 2.47 20.80 6.67
N ARG A 147 3.51 21.63 6.65
CA ARG A 147 3.87 22.39 5.43
C ARG A 147 4.58 21.49 4.45
N VAL A 148 4.12 21.48 3.20
CA VAL A 148 4.69 20.65 2.13
C VAL A 148 4.75 21.40 0.81
N THR A 149 5.71 21.02 -0.03
CA THR A 149 5.79 21.47 -1.42
C THR A 149 5.38 20.33 -2.34
N ALA A 150 4.30 20.56 -3.10
CA ALA A 150 3.76 19.62 -4.06
C ALA A 150 4.71 19.45 -5.27
N PRO A 151 4.58 18.37 -6.06
CA PRO A 151 5.42 18.13 -7.25
C PRO A 151 5.41 19.26 -8.27
N ASP A 152 4.34 20.05 -8.31
CA ASP A 152 4.17 21.21 -9.19
C ASP A 152 4.88 22.48 -8.71
N GLY A 153 5.62 22.39 -7.59
CA GLY A 153 6.37 23.49 -6.99
C GLY A 153 5.55 24.40 -6.07
N ARG A 154 4.24 24.17 -5.93
CA ARG A 154 3.40 24.96 -5.01
C ARG A 154 3.60 24.52 -3.57
N THR A 155 3.78 25.49 -2.68
CA THR A 155 3.77 25.24 -1.24
C THR A 155 2.35 25.35 -0.71
N GLY A 156 2.00 24.45 0.21
CA GLY A 156 0.73 24.47 0.93
C GLY A 156 0.85 23.74 2.26
N VAL A 157 -0.30 23.53 2.89
CA VAL A 157 -0.43 22.72 4.11
C VAL A 157 -1.20 21.45 3.81
N ILE A 158 -0.83 20.35 4.45
CA ILE A 158 -1.62 19.12 4.47
C ILE A 158 -2.11 18.86 5.88
N ASP A 159 -3.31 18.31 5.99
CA ASP A 159 -3.81 17.78 7.26
C ASP A 159 -3.42 16.30 7.44
N HIS A 160 -3.82 15.72 8.58
CA HIS A 160 -3.60 14.30 8.90
C HIS A 160 -4.16 13.30 7.89
N SER A 161 -5.09 13.73 7.03
CA SER A 161 -5.66 12.91 5.96
C SER A 161 -4.89 13.03 4.64
N GLY A 162 -3.91 13.94 4.56
CA GLY A 162 -3.21 14.28 3.34
C GLY A 162 -3.96 15.26 2.44
N ARG A 163 -5.03 15.91 2.93
CA ARG A 163 -5.75 16.92 2.15
C ARG A 163 -4.87 18.16 2.02
N PHE A 164 -4.42 18.43 0.80
CA PHE A 164 -3.63 19.61 0.47
C PHE A 164 -4.50 20.87 0.37
N ALA A 165 -4.12 21.91 1.11
CA ALA A 165 -4.65 23.26 0.98
C ALA A 165 -3.53 24.19 0.47
N PRO A 166 -3.67 24.79 -0.72
CA PRO A 166 -2.73 25.78 -1.22
C PRO A 166 -2.83 27.08 -0.42
N GLY A 167 -1.69 27.71 -0.12
CA GLY A 167 -1.65 29.03 0.54
C GLY A 167 -0.80 29.08 1.81
N ARG A 168 -0.45 30.29 2.25
CA ARG A 168 0.17 30.52 3.57
C ARG A 168 -0.93 30.43 4.64
N PRO A 169 -0.74 29.66 5.72
CA PRO A 169 -1.73 29.55 6.79
C PRO A 169 -1.86 30.81 7.68
N ASP A 170 -1.29 31.95 7.29
CA ASP A 170 -1.16 33.16 8.11
C ASP A 170 -1.51 34.46 7.33
N ASP A 171 -2.74 34.59 6.81
CA ASP A 171 -3.37 35.88 6.48
C ASP A 171 -4.59 36.11 7.39
#